data_AF-A0A523KR52-F1
#
_entry.id   AF-A0A523KR52-F1
#
_cell.length_a   1.000
_cell.length_b   1.000
_cell.length_c   1.000
_cell.angle_alpha   90.00
_cell.angle_beta   90.00
_cell.angle_gamma   90.00
#
_symmetry.space_group_name_H-M   'P 1'
#
loop_
_entity.id
_entity.type
_entity.pdbx_description
1 polymer ?
#
loop_
_entity_poly.entity_id
_entity_poly.type
_entity_poly.pdbx_seq_one_letter_code
_entity_poly.pdbx_strand_id
1 'polypeptide(L)'
;MTTKTIAQWSKSVLPDNFKQVSNQTLVIQQFLMEHLPEPINQQVSVINLSSEEIVVAASSPQVANYLRLYVAEIQQQIQETFQLSQTLKICTVPESMLKIECPPGSDKPSKVSRETVAAISRNAGWIEDENLKQSLESLANTLKDKTKSKG
;
A
#
# COMPACT_ATOMS: atom_id res chain seq x y z
N MET A 1 -4.16 -22.39 -21.51
CA MET A 1 -3.80 -22.13 -20.10
C MET A 1 -4.29 -20.75 -19.75
N THR A 2 -5.35 -20.66 -18.95
CA THR A 2 -6.07 -19.41 -18.64
C THR A 2 -5.36 -18.67 -17.51
N THR A 3 -4.78 -17.51 -17.83
CA THR A 3 -4.17 -16.58 -16.87
C THR A 3 -5.27 -15.98 -15.99
N LYS A 4 -5.57 -16.65 -14.87
CA LYS A 4 -6.48 -16.11 -13.84
C LYS A 4 -5.86 -14.86 -13.24
N THR A 5 -6.52 -13.73 -13.41
CA THR A 5 -6.11 -12.42 -12.90
C THR A 5 -6.05 -12.45 -11.37
N ILE A 6 -5.04 -11.81 -10.77
CA ILE A 6 -4.81 -11.74 -9.31
C ILE A 6 -6.08 -11.34 -8.53
N ALA A 7 -6.96 -10.54 -9.15
CA ALA A 7 -8.27 -10.15 -8.60
C ALA A 7 -9.27 -11.30 -8.39
N GLN A 8 -9.12 -12.44 -9.08
CA GLN A 8 -9.91 -13.65 -8.86
C GLN A 8 -9.38 -14.47 -7.68
N TRP A 9 -8.07 -14.43 -7.43
CA TRP A 9 -7.48 -15.10 -6.28
C TRP A 9 -7.81 -14.38 -4.98
N SER A 10 -7.80 -13.04 -4.98
CA SER A 10 -8.23 -12.27 -3.81
C SER A 10 -9.70 -12.54 -3.48
N LYS A 11 -10.59 -12.60 -4.48
CA LYS A 11 -12.02 -12.92 -4.26
C LYS A 11 -12.28 -14.34 -3.74
N SER A 12 -11.42 -15.31 -4.02
CA SER A 12 -11.57 -16.68 -3.51
C SER A 12 -11.04 -16.88 -2.09
N VAL A 13 -10.19 -15.97 -1.60
CA VAL A 13 -9.52 -16.09 -0.29
C VAL A 13 -10.07 -15.09 0.73
N LEU A 14 -10.78 -14.05 0.28
CA LEU A 14 -11.41 -13.08 1.17
C LEU A 14 -12.73 -13.64 1.70
N PRO A 15 -12.91 -13.76 3.04
CA PRO A 15 -14.18 -14.19 3.62
C PRO A 15 -15.31 -13.25 3.19
N ASP A 16 -16.53 -13.76 3.02
CA ASP A 16 -17.70 -13.01 2.52
C ASP A 16 -17.99 -11.72 3.29
N ASN A 17 -17.51 -11.64 4.54
CA ASN A 17 -17.68 -10.50 5.44
C ASN A 17 -16.60 -9.41 5.27
N PHE A 18 -15.61 -9.59 4.38
CA PHE A 18 -14.44 -8.70 4.27
C PHE A 18 -14.81 -7.23 4.01
N LYS A 19 -15.80 -6.96 3.15
CA LYS A 19 -16.24 -5.57 2.88
C LYS A 19 -16.92 -4.93 4.09
N GLN A 20 -17.64 -5.72 4.88
CA GLN A 20 -18.33 -5.23 6.07
C GLN A 20 -17.31 -4.95 7.17
N VAL A 21 -16.37 -5.88 7.37
CA VAL A 21 -15.24 -5.75 8.31
C VAL A 21 -14.37 -4.56 7.92
N SER A 22 -14.01 -4.37 6.64
CA SER A 22 -13.17 -3.24 6.22
C SER A 22 -13.85 -1.89 6.48
N ASN A 23 -15.14 -1.79 6.22
CA ASN A 23 -15.90 -0.57 6.52
C ASN A 23 -15.98 -0.33 8.02
N GLN A 24 -16.24 -1.36 8.83
CA GLN A 24 -16.27 -1.24 10.29
C GLN A 24 -14.89 -0.84 10.86
N THR A 25 -13.81 -1.43 10.35
CA THR A 25 -12.43 -1.05 10.70
C THR A 25 -12.16 0.41 10.40
N LEU A 26 -12.58 0.93 9.25
CA LEU A 26 -12.41 2.35 8.90
C LEU A 26 -13.19 3.28 9.83
N VAL A 27 -14.42 2.92 10.18
CA VAL A 27 -15.24 3.77 11.07
C VAL A 27 -14.65 3.78 12.49
N ILE A 28 -14.16 2.64 12.99
CA ILE A 28 -13.51 2.57 14.32
C ILE A 28 -12.15 3.28 14.29
N GLN A 29 -11.40 3.19 13.20
CA GLN A 29 -10.18 3.96 12.98
C GLN A 29 -10.48 5.46 13.08
N GLN A 30 -11.54 5.92 12.41
CA GLN A 30 -11.94 7.33 12.41
C GLN A 30 -12.41 7.79 13.79
N PHE A 31 -13.17 6.95 14.50
CA PHE A 31 -13.56 7.17 15.89
C PHE A 31 -12.34 7.35 16.80
N LEU A 32 -11.34 6.48 16.70
CA LEU A 32 -10.09 6.61 17.48
C LEU A 32 -9.34 7.89 17.13
N MET A 33 -9.39 8.34 15.87
CA MET A 33 -8.73 9.59 15.46
C MET A 33 -9.41 10.85 16.03
N GLU A 34 -10.74 10.82 16.20
CA GLU A 34 -11.51 11.94 16.74
C GLU A 34 -11.46 12.01 18.27
N HIS A 35 -11.40 10.86 18.94
CA HIS A 35 -11.43 10.77 20.41
C HIS A 35 -10.05 10.76 21.08
N LEU A 36 -8.96 10.50 20.35
CA LEU A 36 -7.60 10.53 20.90
C LEU A 36 -6.91 11.87 20.62
N PRO A 37 -6.13 12.41 21.59
CA PRO A 37 -5.39 13.65 21.40
C PRO A 37 -4.22 13.48 20.41
N GLU A 38 -3.89 14.54 19.67
CA GLU A 38 -2.61 14.59 18.93
C GLU A 38 -1.43 14.62 19.92
N PRO A 39 -0.33 13.89 19.67
CA PRO A 39 0.02 13.13 18.47
C PRO A 39 -0.29 11.63 18.56
N ILE A 40 -1.11 11.20 19.52
CA ILE A 40 -1.40 9.78 19.78
C ILE A 40 -2.29 9.20 18.68
N ASN A 41 -3.30 9.94 18.23
CA ASN A 41 -4.19 9.54 17.13
C ASN A 41 -3.46 9.16 15.82
N GLN A 42 -2.33 9.79 15.50
CA GLN A 42 -1.52 9.49 14.30
C GLN A 42 -0.65 8.23 14.46
N GLN A 43 -0.51 7.74 15.67
CA GLN A 43 0.36 6.62 16.04
C GLN A 43 -0.41 5.32 16.28
N VAL A 44 -1.70 5.30 15.95
CA VAL A 44 -2.63 4.22 16.28
C VAL A 44 -3.42 3.80 15.04
N SER A 45 -3.55 2.50 14.82
CA SER A 45 -4.36 1.96 13.73
C SER A 45 -5.05 0.67 14.11
N VAL A 46 -6.28 0.47 13.63
CA VAL A 46 -7.04 -0.76 13.78
C VAL A 46 -6.59 -1.74 12.71
N ILE A 47 -5.95 -2.83 13.11
CA ILE A 47 -5.36 -3.81 12.18
C ILE A 47 -6.26 -5.00 11.93
N ASN A 48 -7.12 -5.36 12.90
CA ASN A 48 -8.03 -6.49 12.75
C ASN A 48 -9.32 -6.21 13.50
N LEU A 49 -10.43 -6.61 12.88
CA LEU A 49 -11.74 -6.65 13.49
C LEU A 49 -12.33 -8.03 13.19
N SER A 50 -12.45 -8.83 14.24
CA SER A 50 -12.99 -10.19 14.22
C SER A 50 -14.23 -10.24 15.10
N SER A 51 -15.02 -11.30 14.97
CA SER A 51 -16.28 -11.46 15.73
C SER A 51 -16.08 -11.41 17.25
N GLU A 52 -14.88 -11.73 17.74
CA GLU A 52 -14.54 -11.84 19.16
C GLU A 52 -13.61 -10.71 19.65
N GLU A 53 -12.79 -10.13 18.78
CA GLU A 53 -11.74 -9.18 19.16
C GLU A 53 -11.52 -8.04 18.16
N ILE A 54 -11.18 -6.86 18.69
CA ILE A 54 -10.72 -5.70 17.95
C ILE A 54 -9.26 -5.50 18.31
N VAL A 55 -8.37 -5.53 17.32
CA VAL A 55 -6.93 -5.36 17.54
C VAL A 55 -6.51 -3.98 17.08
N VAL A 56 -6.11 -3.16 18.05
CA VAL A 56 -5.55 -1.83 17.85
C VAL A 56 -4.04 -1.91 18.00
N ALA A 57 -3.35 -1.44 16.97
CA ALA A 57 -1.92 -1.41 16.87
C ALA A 57 -1.41 0.01 17.11
N ALA A 58 -0.43 0.15 18.00
CA ALA A 58 0.25 1.41 18.30
C ALA A 58 1.71 1.37 17.82
N SER A 59 2.22 2.51 17.34
CA SER A 59 3.56 2.66 16.77
C SER A 59 4.69 2.47 17.80
N SER A 60 4.39 2.67 19.08
CA SER A 60 5.37 2.62 20.17
C SER A 60 4.81 1.98 21.44
N PRO A 61 5.66 1.37 22.28
CA PRO A 61 5.25 0.83 23.59
C PRO A 61 4.66 1.88 24.53
N GLN A 62 5.11 3.13 24.43
CA GLN A 62 4.61 4.24 25.23
C GLN A 62 3.15 4.54 24.90
N VAL A 63 2.82 4.64 23.61
CA VAL A 63 1.44 4.84 23.15
C VAL A 63 0.56 3.64 23.46
N ALA A 64 1.07 2.42 23.28
CA ALA A 64 0.33 1.22 23.64
C ALA A 64 -0.01 1.16 25.13
N ASN A 65 0.94 1.51 26.01
CA ASN A 65 0.69 1.54 27.44
C ASN A 65 -0.28 2.64 27.82
N TYR A 66 -0.19 3.82 27.19
CA TYR A 66 -1.19 4.87 27.38
C TYR A 66 -2.59 4.39 27.01
N LEU A 67 -2.78 3.80 25.82
CA LEU A 67 -4.06 3.26 25.40
C LEU A 67 -4.57 2.15 26.33
N ARG A 68 -3.68 1.34 26.91
CA ARG A 68 -4.06 0.29 27.87
C ARG A 68 -4.68 0.85 29.13
N LEU A 69 -4.30 2.05 29.56
CA LEU A 69 -4.93 2.72 30.71
C LEU A 69 -6.40 3.08 30.41
N TYR A 70 -6.70 3.39 29.15
CA TYR A 70 -8.04 3.78 28.69
C TYR A 70 -8.78 2.66 27.94
N VAL A 71 -8.27 1.42 27.98
CA VAL A 71 -8.82 0.31 27.19
C VAL A 71 -10.27 0.02 27.53
N ALA A 72 -10.63 0.12 28.81
CA ALA A 72 -11.99 -0.12 29.28
C ALA A 72 -12.96 0.98 28.79
N GLU A 73 -12.52 2.24 28.80
CA GLU A 73 -13.32 3.37 28.34
C GLU A 73 -13.52 3.33 26.82
N ILE A 74 -12.44 3.06 26.07
CA ILE A 74 -12.51 2.89 24.62
C ILE A 74 -13.40 1.70 24.26
N GLN A 75 -13.26 0.58 24.97
CA GLN A 75 -14.10 -0.60 24.73
C GLN A 75 -15.58 -0.31 25.03
N GLN A 76 -15.87 0.42 26.12
CA GLN A 76 -17.24 0.82 26.45
C GLN A 76 -17.83 1.74 25.37
N GLN A 77 -17.08 2.76 24.93
CA GLN A 77 -17.55 3.67 23.87
C GLN A 77 -17.78 2.96 22.54
N ILE A 78 -16.92 2.00 22.18
CA ILE A 78 -17.11 1.16 20.99
C ILE A 78 -18.37 0.29 21.14
N GLN A 79 -18.59 -0.27 22.33
CA GLN A 79 -19.79 -1.06 22.61
C GLN A 79 -21.06 -0.20 22.55
N GLU A 80 -21.05 1.02 23.05
CA GLU A 80 -22.20 1.94 23.01
C GLU A 80 -22.47 2.44 21.58
N THR A 81 -21.41 2.77 20.83
CA THR A 81 -21.52 3.37 19.48
C THR A 81 -21.83 2.33 18.41
N PHE A 82 -21.21 1.14 18.49
CA PHE A 82 -21.26 0.13 17.44
C PHE A 82 -21.98 -1.16 17.88
N GLN A 83 -22.40 -1.28 19.14
CA GLN A 83 -23.01 -2.50 19.71
C GLN A 83 -22.11 -3.74 19.58
N LEU A 84 -20.80 -3.52 19.44
CA LEU A 84 -19.80 -4.58 19.32
C LEU A 84 -19.34 -4.99 20.72
N SER A 85 -19.68 -6.21 21.14
CA SER A 85 -19.25 -6.79 22.43
C SER A 85 -17.85 -7.43 22.34
N GLN A 86 -17.02 -6.96 21.43
CA GLN A 86 -15.71 -7.53 21.12
C GLN A 86 -14.67 -7.09 22.15
N THR A 87 -13.69 -7.96 22.41
CA THR A 87 -12.59 -7.65 23.33
C THR A 87 -11.55 -6.76 22.64
N LEU A 88 -11.21 -5.62 23.23
CA LEU A 88 -10.20 -4.72 22.68
C LEU A 88 -8.80 -5.18 23.09
N LYS A 89 -7.93 -5.45 22.11
CA LYS A 89 -6.52 -5.80 22.31
C LYS A 89 -5.61 -4.72 21.75
N ILE A 90 -4.63 -4.31 22.55
CA ILE A 90 -3.66 -3.29 22.16
C ILE A 90 -2.29 -3.94 21.97
N CYS A 91 -1.81 -3.90 20.73
CA CYS A 91 -0.52 -4.43 20.30
C CYS A 91 0.43 -3.28 19.93
N THR A 92 1.72 -3.51 20.13
CA THR A 92 2.77 -2.62 19.64
C THR A 92 3.28 -3.15 18.32
N VAL A 93 3.26 -2.33 17.28
CA VAL A 93 3.85 -2.64 15.99
C VAL A 93 4.73 -1.48 15.56
N PRO A 94 5.87 -1.73 14.92
CA PRO A 94 6.74 -0.66 14.45
C PRO A 94 6.00 0.21 13.43
N GLU A 95 6.24 1.53 13.46
CA GLU A 95 5.59 2.52 12.59
C GLU A 95 5.71 2.18 11.10
N SER A 96 6.82 1.54 10.70
CA SER A 96 7.07 1.05 9.34
C SER A 96 6.05 0.01 8.85
N MET A 97 5.33 -0.66 9.76
CA MET A 97 4.26 -1.62 9.41
C MET A 97 2.86 -0.99 9.47
N LEU A 98 2.72 0.20 10.08
CA LEU A 98 1.46 0.94 10.16
C LEU A 98 1.23 1.79 8.91
N LYS A 99 2.31 2.34 8.37
CA LYS A 99 2.30 3.00 7.06
C LYS A 99 2.26 1.92 5.98
N ILE A 100 1.06 1.49 5.62
CA ILE A 100 0.84 0.99 4.27
C ILE A 100 0.97 2.22 3.36
N GLU A 101 2.21 2.65 3.09
CA GLU A 101 2.48 3.47 1.93
C GLU A 101 1.91 2.66 0.77
N CYS A 102 0.78 3.13 0.22
CA CYS A 102 0.34 2.73 -1.09
C CYS A 102 1.60 2.78 -1.96
N PRO A 103 2.08 1.64 -2.50
CA PRO A 103 3.29 1.65 -3.29
C PRO A 103 3.11 2.75 -4.33
N PRO A 104 4.08 3.67 -4.49
CA PRO A 104 3.93 4.79 -5.40
C PRO A 104 3.45 4.22 -6.72
N GLY A 105 2.22 4.60 -7.10
CA GLY A 105 1.48 3.94 -8.17
C GLY A 105 2.40 3.82 -9.36
N SER A 106 2.68 2.57 -9.77
CA SER A 106 3.75 2.20 -10.69
C SER A 106 3.99 3.31 -11.70
N ASP A 107 5.03 4.10 -11.49
CA ASP A 107 5.33 5.19 -12.40
C ASP A 107 5.57 4.52 -13.74
N LYS A 108 4.69 4.79 -14.71
CA LYS A 108 4.80 4.15 -16.03
C LYS A 108 6.21 4.43 -16.51
N PRO A 109 6.96 3.44 -16.99
CA PRO A 109 8.37 3.62 -17.31
C PRO A 109 8.50 4.86 -18.21
N SER A 110 9.24 5.84 -17.69
CA SER A 110 9.41 7.14 -18.33
C SER A 110 9.78 6.94 -19.80
N LYS A 111 9.04 7.61 -20.68
CA LYS A 111 9.25 7.54 -22.12
C LYS A 111 10.66 8.04 -22.40
N VAL A 112 11.53 7.17 -22.92
CA VAL A 112 12.92 7.50 -23.24
C VAL A 112 12.95 8.76 -24.11
N SER A 113 13.72 9.77 -23.69
CA SER A 113 13.78 11.04 -24.39
C SER A 113 14.40 10.86 -25.78
N ARG A 114 14.00 11.70 -26.73
CA ARG A 114 14.54 11.65 -28.11
C ARG A 114 16.05 11.90 -28.15
N GLU A 115 16.56 12.64 -27.17
CA GLU A 115 17.99 12.91 -27.00
C GLU A 115 18.78 11.65 -26.65
N THR A 116 18.25 10.80 -25.76
CA THR A 116 18.88 9.53 -25.40
C THR A 116 18.92 8.57 -26.59
N VAL A 117 17.87 8.53 -27.41
CA VAL A 117 17.84 7.71 -28.64
C VAL A 117 18.88 8.20 -29.67
N ALA A 118 19.02 9.52 -29.82
CA ALA A 118 20.02 10.10 -30.71
C ALA A 118 21.45 9.86 -30.21
N ALA A 119 21.68 9.91 -28.90
CA ALA A 119 22.98 9.61 -28.29
C ALA A 119 23.39 8.14 -28.51
N ILE A 120 22.46 7.19 -28.34
CA ILE A 120 22.73 5.76 -28.58
C ILE A 120 23.10 5.52 -30.04
N SER A 121 22.36 6.09 -30.99
CA SER A 121 22.67 5.95 -32.42
C SER A 121 23.99 6.62 -32.80
N ARG A 122 24.30 7.79 -32.24
CA ARG A 122 25.58 8.47 -32.47
C ARG A 122 26.76 7.68 -31.92
N ASN A 123 26.62 7.10 -30.73
CA ASN A 123 27.67 6.32 -30.08
C ASN A 123 27.91 4.98 -30.77
N ALA A 124 26.86 4.36 -31.34
CA ALA A 124 27.00 3.14 -32.15
C ALA A 124 27.95 3.33 -33.35
N GLY A 125 28.00 4.54 -33.93
CA GLY A 125 28.91 4.86 -35.04
C GLY A 125 30.39 4.87 -34.68
N TRP A 126 30.75 4.88 -33.38
CA TRP A 126 32.14 4.86 -32.90
C TRP A 126 32.60 3.46 -32.45
N ILE A 127 31.73 2.45 -32.57
CA ILE A 127 32.01 1.09 -32.12
C ILE A 127 32.54 0.28 -33.31
N GLU A 128 33.73 -0.30 -33.14
CA GLU A 128 34.42 -1.11 -34.15
C GLU A 128 33.83 -2.53 -34.29
N ASP A 129 33.14 -3.01 -33.24
CA ASP A 129 32.41 -4.27 -33.26
C ASP A 129 31.07 -4.13 -34.02
N GLU A 130 31.02 -4.71 -35.21
CA GLU A 130 29.86 -4.64 -36.10
C GLU A 130 28.60 -5.32 -35.53
N ASN A 131 28.75 -6.34 -34.69
CA ASN A 131 27.59 -7.03 -34.08
C ASN A 131 26.99 -6.19 -32.94
N LEU A 132 27.86 -5.56 -32.14
CA LEU A 132 27.45 -4.64 -31.09
C LEU A 132 26.81 -3.36 -31.65
N LYS A 133 27.37 -2.84 -32.75
CA LYS A 133 26.84 -1.70 -33.49
C LYS A 133 25.43 -1.95 -34.03
N GLN A 134 25.20 -3.07 -34.71
CA GLN A 134 23.87 -3.45 -35.21
C GLN A 134 22.85 -3.62 -34.08
N SER A 135 23.28 -4.18 -32.95
CA SER A 135 22.42 -4.35 -31.77
C SER A 135 21.99 -3.00 -31.16
N LEU A 136 22.91 -2.04 -31.09
CA LEU A 136 22.65 -0.69 -30.55
C LEU A 136 21.79 0.15 -31.50
N GLU A 137 21.99 0.03 -32.81
CA GLU A 137 21.12 0.67 -33.82
C GLU A 137 19.70 0.09 -33.78
N SER A 138 19.58 -1.23 -33.65
CA SER A 138 18.28 -1.93 -33.52
C SER A 138 17.54 -1.52 -32.23
N LEU A 139 18.28 -1.35 -31.14
CA LEU A 139 17.75 -0.84 -29.87
C LEU A 139 17.25 0.60 -30.02
N ALA A 140 18.03 1.49 -30.66
CA ALA A 140 17.63 2.88 -30.90
C ALA A 140 16.36 2.97 -31.76
N ASN A 141 16.24 2.14 -32.80
CA ASN A 141 15.04 2.10 -33.65
C ASN A 141 13.80 1.59 -32.90
N THR A 142 13.96 0.53 -32.10
CA THR A 142 12.87 -0.02 -31.27
C THR A 142 12.35 0.99 -30.24
N LEU A 143 13.27 1.76 -29.65
CA LEU A 143 12.93 2.84 -28.71
C LEU A 143 12.26 4.02 -29.43
N LYS A 144 12.63 4.31 -30.68
CA LYS A 144 12.04 5.35 -31.53
C LYS A 144 10.60 5.02 -31.95
N ASP A 145 10.29 3.79 -32.36
CA ASP A 145 8.94 3.43 -32.82
C ASP A 145 7.90 3.41 -31.70
N LYS A 146 8.31 3.04 -30.47
CA LYS A 146 7.48 3.22 -29.27
C LYS A 146 7.11 4.69 -29.00
N THR A 147 7.83 5.66 -29.57
CA THR A 147 7.46 7.08 -29.45
C THR A 147 6.44 7.57 -30.47
N LYS A 148 6.31 6.91 -31.64
CA LYS A 148 5.40 7.28 -32.73
C LYS A 148 4.03 6.60 -32.69
N SER A 149 3.90 5.42 -32.07
CA SER A 149 2.68 4.58 -32.14
C SER A 149 1.45 5.08 -31.33
N LYS A 150 1.38 6.36 -30.93
CA LYS A 150 0.19 6.99 -30.32
C LYS A 150 0.13 8.48 -30.69
N GLY A 151 -0.05 8.75 -31.98
CA GLY A 151 -0.65 9.99 -32.49
C GLY A 151 -2.09 9.69 -32.85
#